data_AF-A0AAU8CX75-F1
#
_entry.id   AF-A0AAU8CX75-F1
#
_cell.length_a   1.000
_cell.length_b   1.000
_cell.length_c   1.000
_cell.angle_alpha   90.00
_cell.angle_beta   90.00
_cell.angle_gamma   90.00
#
_symmetry.space_group_name_H-M   'P 1'
#
loop_
_entity.id
_entity.type
_entity.pdbx_description
1 polymer ?
#
loop_
_entity_poly.entity_id
_entity_poly.type
_entity_poly.pdbx_seq_one_letter_code
_entity_poly.pdbx_strand_id
1 'polypeptide(L)'
;MATGYTIISTLQSRVQVPRQQPPSESKERCSAKRTGRIFIDYLRNGRGTTAVGASSPRARPGFPISKPVSWADIEAGIAPDVFTMDRP
;
A
#
# COMPACT_ATOMS: atom_id res chain seq x y z
N MET A 1 4.59 -27.60 3.65
CA MET A 1 4.03 -26.63 2.67
C MET A 1 3.42 -25.36 3.28
N ALA A 2 3.42 -25.15 4.61
CA ALA A 2 2.86 -23.94 5.26
C ALA A 2 3.92 -22.89 5.71
N THR A 3 5.21 -23.16 5.47
CA THR A 3 6.32 -22.43 6.11
C THR A 3 6.63 -21.08 5.46
N GLY A 4 6.47 -20.93 4.14
CA GLY A 4 6.88 -19.71 3.43
C GLY A 4 6.04 -18.47 3.76
N TYR A 5 4.74 -18.64 4.00
CA TYR A 5 3.83 -17.53 4.27
C TYR A 5 4.01 -16.94 5.68
N THR A 6 4.21 -17.82 6.65
CA THR A 6 4.53 -17.46 8.03
C THR A 6 5.81 -16.64 8.08
N ILE A 7 6.80 -16.92 7.23
CA ILE A 7 8.05 -16.16 7.17
C ILE A 7 7.81 -14.73 6.66
N ILE A 8 7.02 -14.51 5.59
CA ILE A 8 6.78 -13.15 5.07
C ILE A 8 5.98 -12.30 6.05
N SER A 9 4.90 -12.84 6.63
CA SER A 9 4.10 -12.10 7.61
C SER A 9 4.87 -11.84 8.91
N THR A 10 5.72 -12.79 9.35
CA THR A 10 6.57 -12.63 10.53
C THR A 10 7.73 -11.66 10.27
N LEU A 11 8.33 -11.68 9.08
CA LEU A 11 9.35 -10.71 8.70
C LEU A 11 8.77 -9.31 8.57
N GLN A 12 7.58 -9.13 8.01
CA GLN A 12 6.95 -7.81 7.91
C GLN A 12 6.60 -7.22 9.28
N SER A 13 6.14 -8.03 10.23
CA SER A 13 5.95 -7.56 11.61
C SER A 13 7.25 -7.23 12.35
N ARG A 14 8.42 -7.66 11.85
CA ARG A 14 9.74 -7.43 12.47
C ARG A 14 10.62 -6.41 11.74
N VAL A 15 10.57 -6.35 10.41
CA VAL A 15 11.37 -5.47 9.53
C VAL A 15 10.69 -4.11 9.36
N GLN A 16 9.37 -4.07 9.24
CA GLN A 16 8.60 -2.83 9.13
C GLN A 16 8.35 -2.16 10.50
N VAL A 17 8.71 -2.85 11.58
CA VAL A 17 8.53 -2.38 12.95
C VAL A 17 9.91 -2.15 13.57
N PRO A 18 10.53 -0.98 13.34
CA PRO A 18 11.59 -0.55 14.23
C PRO A 18 11.01 -0.52 15.66
N ARG A 19 11.82 -0.89 16.68
CA ARG A 19 11.41 -0.81 18.10
C ARG A 19 10.82 0.57 18.46
N GLN A 20 11.20 1.59 17.70
CA GLN A 20 10.72 2.96 17.76
C GLN A 20 9.95 3.25 16.46
N GLN A 21 8.69 3.68 16.57
CA GLN A 21 7.85 3.99 15.41
C GLN A 21 8.01 5.48 15.06
N PRO A 22 8.33 5.86 13.82
CA PRO A 22 8.45 7.26 13.46
C PRO A 22 7.10 7.98 13.63
N PRO A 23 7.09 9.28 14.01
CA PRO A 23 5.85 9.99 14.34
C PRO A 23 4.82 10.05 13.20
N SER A 24 5.27 9.93 11.95
CA SER A 24 4.46 9.99 10.72
C SER A 24 3.77 8.67 10.37
N GLU A 25 4.09 7.56 11.03
CA GLU A 25 3.60 6.22 10.67
C GLU A 25 2.75 5.60 11.77
N SER A 26 1.73 4.86 11.36
CA SER A 26 0.75 4.19 12.22
C SER A 26 0.74 2.69 11.98
N LYS A 27 0.49 1.90 13.03
CA LYS A 27 0.19 0.46 12.95
C LYS A 27 -1.30 0.19 13.12
N GLU A 28 -2.02 1.19 13.60
CA GLU A 28 -3.44 1.12 13.83
C GLU A 28 -4.16 1.11 12.48
N ARG A 29 -4.84 0.01 12.17
CA ARG A 29 -5.73 -0.08 11.00
C ARG A 29 -6.88 0.94 11.10
N CYS A 30 -7.36 1.19 12.32
CA CYS A 30 -8.51 2.06 12.55
C CYS A 30 -8.14 3.51 12.24
N SER A 31 -8.80 4.12 11.25
CA SER A 31 -8.51 5.49 10.80
C SER A 31 -8.62 6.52 11.93
N ALA A 32 -9.56 6.31 12.86
CA ALA A 32 -9.77 7.18 14.02
C ALA A 32 -8.59 7.23 15.00
N LYS A 33 -7.70 6.21 14.98
CA LYS A 33 -6.55 6.11 15.87
C LYS A 33 -5.23 6.57 15.22
N ARG A 34 -5.29 7.09 13.98
CA ARG A 34 -4.10 7.43 13.17
C ARG A 34 -4.14 8.81 12.53
N THR A 35 -4.79 9.78 13.16
CA THR A 35 -4.86 11.16 12.68
C THR A 35 -3.45 11.72 12.47
N GLY A 36 -3.17 12.24 11.27
CA GLY A 36 -1.86 12.77 10.89
C GLY A 36 -0.79 11.72 10.59
N ARG A 37 -1.15 10.43 10.49
CA ARG A 37 -0.22 9.33 10.23
C ARG A 37 -0.64 8.43 9.07
N ILE A 38 0.36 7.92 8.36
CA ILE A 38 0.19 6.94 7.28
C ILE A 38 0.20 5.54 7.89
N PHE A 39 -0.83 4.74 7.59
CA PHE A 39 -0.83 3.32 7.95
C PHE A 39 -0.13 2.52 6.86
N ILE A 40 0.90 1.77 7.24
CA ILE A 40 1.55 0.83 6.34
C ILE A 40 0.72 -0.46 6.32
N ASP A 41 -0.09 -0.66 5.27
CA ASP A 41 -1.00 -1.81 5.15
C ASP A 41 -0.26 -3.09 4.74
N TYR A 42 0.36 -3.74 5.72
CA TYR A 42 1.00 -5.05 5.54
C TYR A 42 0.02 -6.23 5.50
N LEU A 43 -1.29 -5.98 5.68
CA LEU A 43 -2.28 -7.04 5.86
C LEU A 43 -2.70 -7.69 4.53
N ARG A 44 -2.25 -7.13 3.40
CA ARG A 44 -2.33 -7.71 2.05
C ARG A 44 -1.36 -8.86 1.79
N ASN A 45 -0.49 -9.12 2.76
CA ASN A 45 0.36 -10.29 2.79
C ASN A 45 -0.25 -11.36 3.70
N GLY A 46 -1.59 -11.45 3.77
CA GLY A 46 -2.37 -12.52 4.44
C GLY A 46 -2.90 -13.60 3.46
N ARG A 47 -2.93 -14.88 3.83
CA ARG A 47 -3.34 -15.94 2.90
C ARG A 47 -4.79 -15.68 2.44
N GLY A 48 -5.05 -15.78 1.14
CA GLY A 48 -6.37 -15.51 0.57
C GLY A 48 -6.73 -14.02 0.47
N THR A 49 -5.80 -13.12 0.82
CA THR A 49 -5.97 -11.69 0.56
C THR A 49 -5.54 -11.37 -0.87
N THR A 50 -6.13 -10.30 -1.42
CA THR A 50 -5.89 -9.84 -2.78
C THR A 50 -5.47 -8.37 -2.79
N ALA A 51 -4.74 -7.98 -3.83
CA ALA A 51 -4.39 -6.60 -4.15
C ALA A 51 -4.84 -6.28 -5.58
N VAL A 52 -4.91 -4.99 -5.90
CA VAL A 52 -5.26 -4.51 -7.25
C VAL A 52 -4.14 -4.91 -8.22
N GLY A 53 -4.49 -5.43 -9.40
CA GLY A 53 -3.53 -5.82 -10.43
C GLY A 53 -2.89 -4.61 -11.10
N ALA A 54 -1.65 -4.75 -11.57
CA ALA A 54 -0.98 -3.70 -12.36
C ALA A 54 -1.81 -3.38 -13.62
N SER A 55 -1.92 -2.09 -13.93
CA SER A 55 -2.70 -1.54 -15.05
C SER A 55 -4.20 -1.84 -15.02
N SER A 56 -4.75 -2.36 -13.90
CA SER A 56 -6.19 -2.56 -13.77
C SER A 56 -6.91 -1.26 -13.40
N PRO A 57 -8.11 -1.01 -13.97
CA PRO A 57 -8.92 0.16 -13.65
C PRO A 57 -9.62 0.01 -12.29
N ARG A 58 -9.88 1.13 -11.65
CA ARG A 58 -10.63 1.22 -10.39
C ARG A 58 -12.06 1.67 -10.68
N ALA A 59 -13.03 1.06 -10.01
CA ALA A 59 -14.43 1.46 -10.07
C ALA A 59 -14.66 2.77 -9.28
N ARG A 60 -14.15 3.88 -9.81
CA ARG A 60 -14.31 5.25 -9.33
C ARG A 60 -14.55 6.18 -10.52
N PRO A 61 -15.15 7.38 -10.32
CA PRO A 61 -15.30 8.36 -11.39
C PRO A 61 -13.96 8.62 -12.09
N GLY A 62 -13.98 8.66 -13.42
CA GLY A 62 -12.77 8.80 -14.24
C GLY A 62 -11.96 7.51 -14.46
N PHE A 63 -12.35 6.37 -13.88
CA PHE A 63 -11.67 5.08 -14.04
C PHE A 63 -10.14 5.13 -13.88
N PRO A 64 -9.62 5.57 -12.73
CA PRO A 64 -8.17 5.63 -12.51
C PRO A 64 -7.54 4.24 -12.55
N ILE A 65 -6.34 4.15 -13.12
CA ILE A 65 -5.63 2.88 -13.34
C ILE A 65 -4.47 2.70 -12.34
N SER A 66 -4.19 1.46 -11.95
CA SER A 66 -3.03 1.12 -11.12
C SER A 66 -1.75 1.08 -11.96
N LYS A 67 -1.31 2.24 -12.46
CA LYS A 67 -0.14 2.35 -13.33
C LYS A 67 1.16 2.14 -12.52
N PRO A 68 2.08 1.27 -12.99
CA PRO A 68 3.46 1.27 -12.50
C PRO A 68 4.14 2.60 -12.82
N VAL A 69 4.78 3.22 -11.82
CA VAL A 69 5.46 4.53 -11.95
C VAL A 69 6.90 4.44 -11.45
N SER A 70 7.74 5.38 -11.87
CA SER A 70 9.13 5.48 -11.43
C SER A 70 9.24 6.25 -10.10
N TRP A 71 10.38 6.14 -9.43
CA TRP A 71 10.68 6.95 -8.24
C TRP A 71 10.72 8.45 -8.54
N ALA A 72 11.25 8.83 -9.71
CA ALA A 72 11.28 10.23 -10.15
C ALA A 72 9.86 10.82 -10.28
N ASP A 73 8.89 10.02 -10.74
CA ASP A 73 7.49 10.47 -10.81
C ASP A 73 6.92 10.73 -9.41
N ILE A 74 7.24 9.85 -8.45
CA ILE A 74 6.79 10.00 -7.05
C ILE A 74 7.41 11.26 -6.42
N GLU A 75 8.70 11.49 -6.63
CA GLU A 75 9.42 12.68 -6.13
C GLU A 75 8.91 13.97 -6.78
N ALA A 76 8.45 13.90 -8.04
CA ALA A 76 7.77 15.00 -8.73
C ALA A 76 6.36 15.28 -8.18
N GLY A 77 5.84 14.46 -7.26
CA GLY A 77 4.58 14.71 -6.56
C GLY A 77 3.33 14.36 -7.36
N ILE A 78 3.38 13.35 -8.22
CA ILE A 78 2.20 12.91 -8.96
C ILE A 78 1.04 12.52 -8.03
N ALA A 79 -0.18 12.88 -8.42
CA ALA A 79 -1.38 12.47 -7.69
C ALA A 79 -1.65 10.96 -7.88
N PRO A 80 -2.13 10.23 -6.86
CA PRO A 80 -2.39 8.79 -6.95
C PRO A 80 -3.44 8.35 -7.99
N ASP A 81 -4.26 9.26 -8.50
CA ASP A 81 -5.34 9.03 -9.46
C ASP A 81 -5.12 9.74 -10.82
N VAL A 82 -3.89 10.18 -11.09
CA VAL A 82 -3.56 10.99 -12.27
C VAL A 82 -3.64 10.23 -13.60
N PHE A 83 -3.65 8.90 -13.57
CA PHE A 83 -3.72 8.03 -14.75
C PHE A 83 -5.10 7.38 -14.81
N THR A 84 -5.75 7.50 -15.96
CA THR A 84 -7.10 6.99 -16.23
C THR A 84 -7.13 6.16 -17.51
N MET A 85 -8.23 5.48 -17.81
CA MET A 85 -8.34 4.73 -19.07
C MET A 85 -8.18 5.61 -20.32
N ASP A 86 -8.68 6.85 -20.26
CA ASP A 86 -8.58 7.81 -21.37
C ASP A 86 -7.23 8.57 -21.38
N ARG A 87 -6.51 8.56 -20.24
CA ARG A 87 -5.21 9.21 -20.06
C ARG A 87 -4.26 8.28 -19.29
N PRO A 88 -3.78 7.21 -19.94
CA PRO A 88 -3.06 6.13 -19.26
C PRO A 88 -1.68 6.53 -18.75
#